data_AF-A0AAN7JSX2-F1
#
_entry.id   AF-A0AAN7JSX2-F1
#
_cell.length_a   1.000
_cell.length_b   1.000
_cell.length_c   1.000
_cell.angle_alpha   90.00
_cell.angle_beta   90.00
_cell.angle_gamma   90.00
#
_symmetry.space_group_name_H-M   'P 1'
#
loop_
_entity.id
_entity.type
_entity.pdbx_description
1 polymer ?
#
loop_
_entity_poly.entity_id
_entity_poly.type
_entity_poly.pdbx_seq_one_letter_code
_entity_poly.pdbx_strand_id
1 'polypeptide(L)'
;MEELSADAIPIGYSFNKGLHQSPNINLPNFASRDFTNNQRISGSENSAFRSEASSTPGLGFRCQFHLVQGNRIVDLSRIQAMNLPKRVEVCIKATIDHCLGLPGSERTLELELRAYEEIQRELQERFSLLQSQLKEKEDQIEIARAEASMNAQAVKKFVEENQKLAAMCANLLAECKRWEGECSLYDNDREALMDFGNEAHERAKEAEARAQRMEEEVQRLSDELLCYKVKLESQGDGESLDVEETLLESVLDMVSNGGFMSATSFLETNNENESCRKLLNMWSYLRPTTQKVLSVVGEARKLEKDKEHLRVNLHKAEEEAKLLFTENGILNEENQRLLRHYQRVIGSGTKSPGTTSAKSNKRKSSTADAKRLDFGDMDLVRAPLSLLECCNSTDSRLQKRPLSSARD
;
A
#
# COMPACT_ATOMS: atom_id res chain seq x y z
N MET A 1 62.07 22.63 -26.84
CA MET A 1 61.93 23.93 -26.18
C MET A 1 60.59 24.50 -26.60
N GLU A 2 59.58 24.33 -25.74
CA GLU A 2 58.56 25.31 -25.40
C GLU A 2 57.62 24.59 -24.44
N GLU A 3 57.70 25.01 -23.19
CA GLU A 3 56.85 24.58 -22.09
C GLU A 3 55.46 25.18 -22.29
N LEU A 4 54.41 24.35 -22.25
CA LEU A 4 53.08 24.82 -21.91
C LEU A 4 52.54 24.00 -20.73
N SER A 5 52.45 24.74 -19.64
CA SER A 5 52.01 24.37 -18.30
C SER A 5 50.60 23.79 -18.31
N ALA A 6 50.44 22.64 -17.66
CA ALA A 6 49.17 22.02 -17.34
C ALA A 6 48.74 22.45 -15.94
N ASP A 7 47.84 23.43 -15.84
CA ASP A 7 47.14 23.73 -14.59
C ASP A 7 45.90 22.82 -14.48
N ALA A 8 46.08 21.71 -13.78
CA ALA A 8 44.99 20.86 -13.32
C ALA A 8 44.41 21.45 -12.02
N ILE A 9 43.14 21.88 -12.07
CA ILE A 9 42.35 22.23 -10.89
C ILE A 9 41.77 20.91 -10.32
N PRO A 10 42.11 20.49 -9.09
CA PRO A 10 41.43 19.36 -8.47
C PRO A 10 40.14 19.84 -7.81
N ILE A 11 39.00 19.59 -8.43
CA ILE A 11 37.70 19.66 -7.74
C ILE A 11 37.57 18.38 -6.92
N GLY A 12 38.11 18.42 -5.70
CA GLY A 12 37.93 17.37 -4.70
C GLY A 12 36.51 17.41 -4.15
N TYR A 13 35.59 16.63 -4.73
CA TYR A 13 34.38 16.24 -4.03
C TYR A 13 34.73 15.15 -3.02
N SER A 14 35.02 15.58 -1.79
CA SER A 14 35.05 14.68 -0.64
C SER A 14 33.63 14.22 -0.35
N PHE A 15 33.28 13.02 -0.82
CA PHE A 15 32.08 12.31 -0.39
C PHE A 15 32.28 11.91 1.07
N ASN A 16 31.79 12.75 1.96
CA ASN A 16 31.73 12.47 3.38
C ASN A 16 30.76 11.29 3.57
N LYS A 17 31.27 10.06 3.65
CA LYS A 17 30.56 8.93 4.25
C LYS A 17 30.43 9.21 5.74
N GLY A 18 29.54 10.13 6.07
CA GLY A 18 28.98 10.27 7.40
C GLY A 18 28.25 8.98 7.70
N LEU A 19 28.89 8.15 8.52
CA LEU A 19 28.21 7.17 9.35
C LEU A 19 27.10 7.92 10.09
N HIS A 20 25.88 7.84 9.57
CA HIS A 20 24.69 8.09 10.36
C HIS A 20 24.62 6.98 11.41
N GLN A 21 25.35 7.17 12.52
CA GLN A 21 24.86 6.70 13.80
C GLN A 21 23.53 7.42 13.99
N SER A 22 22.45 6.69 13.73
CA SER A 22 21.12 7.05 14.19
C SER A 22 21.25 7.46 15.67
N PRO A 23 20.70 8.60 16.10
CA PRO A 23 20.61 8.87 17.52
C PRO A 23 19.83 7.71 18.11
N ASN A 24 20.49 6.96 19.00
CA ASN A 24 19.86 5.94 19.80
C ASN A 24 18.93 6.69 20.77
N ILE A 25 17.74 7.03 20.28
CA ILE A 25 16.65 7.50 21.10
C ILE A 25 16.26 6.27 21.91
N ASN A 26 16.89 6.13 23.07
CA ASN A 26 16.39 5.32 24.16
C ASN A 26 15.01 5.89 24.53
N LEU A 27 14.00 5.50 23.77
CA LEU A 27 12.63 5.51 24.22
C LEU A 27 12.62 4.66 25.49
N PRO A 28 12.18 5.22 26.64
CA PRO A 28 12.04 4.41 27.83
C PRO A 28 11.15 3.24 27.46
N ASN A 29 11.68 2.05 27.72
CA ASN A 29 11.00 0.78 27.56
C ASN A 29 9.75 0.85 28.46
N PHE A 30 8.62 1.30 27.91
CA PHE A 30 7.31 1.11 28.50
C PHE A 30 7.01 -0.36 28.32
N ALA A 31 7.66 -1.17 29.15
CA ALA A 31 7.20 -2.50 29.46
C ALA A 31 5.71 -2.35 29.79
N SER A 32 4.88 -2.99 28.98
CA SER A 32 3.53 -3.38 29.35
C SER A 32 3.62 -4.03 30.72
N ARG A 33 3.42 -3.22 31.77
CA ARG A 33 2.96 -3.73 33.03
C ARG A 33 1.51 -4.08 32.77
N ASP A 34 1.30 -5.36 32.49
CA ASP A 34 0.01 -6.00 32.60
C ASP A 34 -0.59 -5.64 33.96
N PHE A 35 -1.46 -4.63 33.97
CA PHE A 35 -2.40 -4.40 35.06
C PHE A 35 -3.54 -5.40 34.91
N THR A 36 -3.19 -6.69 34.97
CA THR A 36 -4.16 -7.68 35.40
C THR A 36 -4.26 -7.62 36.91
N ASN A 37 -5.51 -7.58 37.38
CA ASN A 37 -5.93 -7.94 38.72
C ASN A 37 -5.88 -6.82 39.78
N ASN A 38 -6.94 -6.00 39.78
CA ASN A 38 -7.61 -5.69 41.04
C ASN A 38 -9.08 -6.08 40.89
N GLN A 39 -9.36 -7.30 41.35
CA GLN A 39 -10.71 -7.77 41.61
C GLN A 39 -11.45 -6.75 42.48
N ARG A 40 -12.67 -6.44 42.02
CA ARG A 40 -13.74 -5.86 42.82
C ARG A 40 -13.82 -6.55 44.18
N ILE A 41 -13.56 -5.82 45.26
CA ILE A 41 -14.19 -6.12 46.54
C ILE A 41 -15.46 -5.28 46.59
N SER A 42 -16.50 -5.76 45.90
CA SER A 42 -17.88 -5.38 46.16
C SER A 42 -18.45 -6.40 47.13
N GLY A 43 -18.28 -6.13 48.43
CA GLY A 43 -18.96 -6.86 49.49
C GLY A 43 -20.35 -6.29 49.71
N SER A 44 -21.31 -6.72 48.90
CA SER A 44 -22.74 -6.57 49.16
C SER A 44 -23.43 -7.91 48.94
N GLU A 45 -24.47 -8.16 49.73
CA GLU A 45 -25.44 -9.27 49.65
C GLU A 45 -25.09 -10.51 50.48
N ASN A 46 -25.76 -10.65 51.62
CA ASN A 46 -27.09 -11.28 51.78
C ASN A 46 -27.03 -12.80 51.65
N SER A 47 -27.11 -13.45 52.81
CA SER A 47 -27.88 -14.66 53.11
C SER A 47 -28.32 -15.55 51.93
N ALA A 48 -27.70 -16.73 51.83
CA ALA A 48 -28.35 -17.92 51.29
C ALA A 48 -27.84 -19.17 52.02
N PHE A 49 -28.63 -19.63 52.99
CA PHE A 49 -28.47 -20.90 53.68
C PHE A 49 -28.85 -22.02 52.71
N ARG A 50 -27.93 -22.96 52.45
CA ARG A 50 -28.22 -24.20 51.72
C ARG A 50 -28.17 -25.36 52.71
N SER A 51 -29.28 -26.08 52.79
CA SER A 51 -29.53 -27.23 53.66
C SER A 51 -28.92 -28.49 53.04
N GLU A 52 -28.13 -29.24 53.81
CA GLU A 52 -27.87 -30.66 53.56
C GLU A 52 -28.22 -31.45 54.81
N ALA A 53 -29.09 -32.44 54.61
CA ALA A 53 -29.57 -33.37 55.61
C ALA A 53 -28.57 -34.51 55.78
N SER A 54 -28.29 -34.91 57.02
CA SER A 54 -27.90 -36.27 57.34
C SER A 54 -28.54 -36.72 58.65
N SER A 55 -29.09 -37.92 58.60
CA SER A 55 -29.88 -38.58 59.64
C SER A 55 -29.00 -39.31 60.65
N THR A 56 -29.39 -39.34 61.92
CA THR A 56 -29.54 -40.60 62.71
C THR A 56 -30.19 -40.32 64.08
N PRO A 57 -30.90 -41.30 64.68
CA PRO A 57 -31.91 -41.08 65.73
C PRO A 57 -31.42 -41.44 67.14
N GLY A 58 -32.02 -40.83 68.17
CA GLY A 58 -31.76 -41.22 69.56
C GLY A 58 -32.53 -40.43 70.62
N LEU A 59 -33.81 -40.80 70.79
CA LEU A 59 -34.63 -40.82 72.02
C LEU A 59 -34.42 -39.74 73.12
N GLY A 60 -35.51 -39.03 73.42
CA GLY A 60 -35.71 -38.36 74.71
C GLY A 60 -36.79 -37.28 74.65
N PHE A 61 -38.07 -37.65 74.74
CA PHE A 61 -39.15 -36.68 74.90
C PHE A 61 -39.01 -35.97 76.25
N ARG A 62 -38.68 -34.68 76.23
CA ARG A 62 -38.90 -33.74 77.33
C ARG A 62 -39.66 -32.55 76.76
N CYS A 63 -40.93 -32.39 77.13
CA CYS A 63 -41.74 -31.24 76.73
C CYS A 63 -41.15 -29.96 77.34
N GLN A 64 -40.43 -29.19 76.53
CA GLN A 64 -40.12 -27.79 76.77
C GLN A 64 -41.03 -26.95 75.88
N PHE A 65 -41.87 -26.12 76.49
CA PHE A 65 -42.57 -25.07 75.75
C PHE A 65 -41.54 -24.01 75.37
N HIS A 66 -41.12 -24.03 74.10
CA HIS A 66 -40.28 -22.99 73.49
C HIS A 66 -41.18 -22.09 72.64
N LEU A 67 -41.32 -20.82 73.03
CA LEU A 67 -41.75 -19.80 72.07
C LEU A 67 -40.53 -19.48 71.21
N VAL A 68 -40.50 -20.02 69.98
CA VAL A 68 -39.37 -19.86 69.07
C VAL A 68 -39.51 -18.56 68.30
N GLN A 69 -38.66 -17.59 68.59
CA GLN A 69 -38.35 -16.48 67.70
C GLN A 69 -36.83 -16.44 67.49
N GLY A 70 -36.37 -17.00 66.36
CA GLY A 70 -35.02 -16.80 65.79
C GLY A 70 -33.80 -17.11 66.69
N ASN A 71 -33.35 -18.38 66.71
CA ASN A 71 -31.96 -18.83 66.93
C ASN A 71 -31.10 -18.21 68.06
N ARG A 72 -31.67 -17.85 69.22
CA ARG A 72 -30.93 -17.79 70.49
C ARG A 72 -31.74 -18.45 71.60
N ILE A 73 -31.24 -19.57 72.13
CA ILE A 73 -31.70 -20.12 73.41
C ILE A 73 -31.16 -19.17 74.48
N VAL A 74 -32.01 -18.29 75.00
CA VAL A 74 -31.68 -17.48 76.18
C VAL A 74 -31.99 -18.35 77.40
N ASP A 75 -30.94 -18.78 78.09
CA ASP A 75 -31.06 -19.46 79.37
C ASP A 75 -31.57 -18.45 80.43
N LEU A 76 -32.89 -18.45 80.66
CA LEU A 76 -33.59 -17.58 81.61
C LEU A 76 -33.25 -17.90 83.08
N SER A 77 -32.48 -18.96 83.36
CA SER A 77 -32.01 -19.27 84.72
C SER A 77 -30.85 -18.38 85.18
N ARG A 78 -30.37 -17.48 84.31
CA ARG A 78 -29.32 -16.49 84.59
C ARG A 78 -29.84 -15.04 84.63
N ILE A 79 -31.09 -14.84 85.08
CA ILE A 79 -31.50 -13.55 85.62
C ILE A 79 -30.70 -13.37 86.92
N GLN A 80 -29.46 -12.88 86.79
CA GLN A 80 -28.80 -12.19 87.89
C GLN A 80 -29.85 -11.23 88.44
N ALA A 81 -30.12 -11.29 89.74
CA ALA A 81 -30.78 -10.21 90.45
C ALA A 81 -30.20 -8.92 89.87
N MET A 82 -31.04 -8.09 89.25
CA MET A 82 -30.60 -6.85 88.64
C MET A 82 -29.89 -6.08 89.75
N ASN A 83 -28.55 -6.12 89.76
CA ASN A 83 -27.74 -5.36 90.68
C ASN A 83 -27.91 -3.94 90.19
N LEU A 84 -28.96 -3.28 90.69
CA LEU A 84 -29.17 -1.89 90.40
C LEU A 84 -27.93 -1.15 90.92
N PRO A 85 -27.40 -0.18 90.17
CA PRO A 85 -26.28 0.62 90.65
C PRO A 85 -26.64 1.14 92.05
N LYS A 86 -25.73 1.02 93.03
CA LYS A 86 -25.97 1.39 94.44
C LYS A 86 -26.68 2.74 94.61
N ARG A 87 -26.41 3.68 93.72
CA ARG A 87 -27.06 4.99 93.65
C ARG A 87 -28.58 4.90 93.40
N VAL A 88 -29.02 4.01 92.51
CA VAL A 88 -30.44 3.77 92.22
C VAL A 88 -31.11 3.05 93.39
N GLU A 89 -30.41 2.12 94.06
CA GLU A 89 -30.91 1.47 95.29
C GLU A 89 -31.11 2.49 96.43
N VAL A 90 -30.16 3.42 96.61
CA VAL A 90 -30.26 4.52 97.58
C VAL A 90 -31.40 5.47 97.23
N CYS A 91 -31.61 5.78 95.95
CA CYS A 91 -32.72 6.61 95.48
C CYS A 91 -34.10 5.93 95.71
N ILE A 92 -34.22 4.64 95.40
CA ILE A 92 -35.42 3.85 95.65
C ILE A 92 -35.74 3.82 97.14
N LYS A 93 -34.74 3.58 98.00
CA LYS A 93 -34.90 3.61 99.45
C LYS A 93 -35.33 4.99 99.95
N ALA A 94 -34.69 6.06 99.49
CA ALA A 94 -35.07 7.42 99.84
C ALA A 94 -36.50 7.77 99.38
N THR A 95 -36.96 7.23 98.25
CA THR A 95 -38.33 7.42 97.75
C THR A 95 -39.34 6.71 98.66
N ILE A 96 -39.05 5.47 99.06
CA ILE A 96 -39.88 4.72 100.00
C ILE A 96 -39.94 5.44 101.35
N ASP A 97 -38.80 5.88 101.89
CA ASP A 97 -38.72 6.60 103.16
C ASP A 97 -39.47 7.95 103.11
N HIS A 98 -39.48 8.62 101.95
CA HIS A 98 -40.25 9.85 101.71
C HIS A 98 -41.76 9.60 101.69
N CYS A 99 -42.22 8.56 100.98
CA CYS A 99 -43.63 8.17 100.98
C CYS A 99 -44.15 7.76 102.36
N LEU A 100 -43.26 7.27 103.24
CA LEU A 100 -43.57 6.92 104.63
C LEU A 100 -43.49 8.12 105.60
N GLY A 101 -43.17 9.33 105.11
CA GLY A 101 -43.11 10.55 105.92
C GLY A 101 -41.88 10.63 106.84
N LEU A 102 -40.83 9.86 106.57
CA LEU A 102 -39.62 9.84 107.41
C LEU A 102 -38.76 11.09 107.16
N PRO A 103 -38.39 11.87 108.19
CA PRO A 103 -37.62 13.09 108.05
C PRO A 103 -36.17 12.79 107.62
N GLY A 104 -35.73 13.41 106.51
CA GLY A 104 -34.38 13.25 105.92
C GLY A 104 -34.37 12.71 104.47
N SER A 105 -35.49 12.17 104.01
CA SER A 105 -35.66 11.57 102.68
C SER A 105 -35.84 12.59 101.54
N GLU A 106 -36.56 13.68 101.80
CA GLU A 106 -36.89 14.74 100.81
C GLU A 106 -35.65 15.42 100.22
N ARG A 107 -34.74 15.90 101.09
CA ARG A 107 -33.50 16.56 100.65
C ARG A 107 -32.61 15.62 99.82
N THR A 108 -32.63 14.33 100.13
CA THR A 108 -31.85 13.31 99.42
C THR A 108 -32.40 13.12 98.00
N LEU A 109 -33.73 13.09 97.85
CA LEU A 109 -34.39 12.98 96.54
C LEU A 109 -34.20 14.23 95.68
N GLU A 110 -34.29 15.43 96.24
CA GLU A 110 -34.05 16.68 95.50
C GLU A 110 -32.62 16.79 94.96
N LEU A 111 -31.62 16.34 95.74
CA LEU A 111 -30.23 16.30 95.30
C LEU A 111 -30.02 15.28 94.18
N GLU A 112 -30.64 14.11 94.28
CA GLU A 112 -30.57 13.08 93.23
C GLU A 112 -31.29 13.52 91.96
N LEU A 113 -32.43 14.20 92.07
CA LEU A 113 -33.16 14.77 90.93
C LEU A 113 -32.29 15.81 90.21
N ARG A 114 -31.69 16.75 90.93
CA ARG A 114 -30.76 17.73 90.34
C ARG A 114 -29.55 17.08 89.70
N ALA A 115 -28.97 16.07 90.34
CA ALA A 115 -27.85 15.33 89.76
C ALA A 115 -28.24 14.57 88.49
N TYR A 116 -29.46 14.02 88.43
CA TYR A 116 -29.98 13.38 87.22
C TYR A 116 -30.25 14.38 86.10
N GLU A 117 -30.86 15.54 86.41
CA GLU A 117 -31.09 16.62 85.44
C GLU A 117 -29.78 17.16 84.85
N GLU A 118 -28.71 17.27 85.65
CA GLU A 118 -27.38 17.66 85.17
C GLU A 118 -26.80 16.61 84.22
N ILE A 119 -26.86 15.32 84.59
CA ILE A 119 -26.41 14.22 83.72
C ILE A 119 -27.22 14.19 82.41
N GLN A 120 -28.53 14.44 82.48
CA GLN A 120 -29.37 14.50 81.29
C GLN A 120 -28.99 15.68 80.38
N ARG A 121 -28.70 16.86 80.96
CA ARG A 121 -28.17 18.00 80.20
C ARG A 121 -26.83 17.68 79.55
N GLU A 122 -25.87 17.15 80.30
CA GLU A 122 -24.56 16.73 79.77
C GLU A 122 -24.69 15.71 78.64
N LEU A 123 -25.62 14.74 78.76
CA LEU A 123 -25.88 13.75 77.72
C LEU A 123 -26.47 14.39 76.46
N GLN A 124 -27.40 15.33 76.61
CA GLN A 124 -27.99 16.07 75.48
C GLN A 124 -26.94 16.93 74.77
N GLU A 125 -26.06 17.58 75.52
CA GLU A 125 -24.93 18.35 74.96
C GLU A 125 -23.98 17.44 74.18
N ARG A 126 -23.60 16.28 74.76
CA ARG A 126 -22.76 15.29 74.07
C ARG A 126 -23.43 14.73 72.82
N PHE A 127 -24.73 14.45 72.87
CA PHE A 127 -25.48 13.99 71.71
C PHE A 127 -25.48 15.05 70.59
N SER A 128 -25.71 16.31 70.95
CA SER A 128 -25.70 17.44 70.01
C SER A 128 -24.31 17.63 69.38
N LEU A 129 -23.24 17.49 70.16
CA LEU A 129 -21.86 17.53 69.67
C LEU A 129 -21.55 16.37 68.71
N LEU A 130 -21.96 15.14 69.04
CA LEU A 130 -21.74 13.99 68.16
C LEU A 130 -22.54 14.13 66.86
N GLN A 131 -23.74 14.69 66.92
CA GLN A 131 -24.56 14.94 65.73
C GLN A 131 -23.92 15.99 64.81
N SER A 132 -23.37 17.08 65.36
CA SER A 132 -22.68 18.09 64.55
C SER A 132 -21.39 17.53 63.93
N GLN A 133 -20.63 16.71 64.66
CA GLN A 133 -19.46 16.02 64.14
C GLN A 133 -19.80 15.02 63.03
N LEU A 134 -20.88 14.23 63.20
CA LEU A 134 -21.32 13.30 62.17
C LEU A 134 -21.67 14.03 60.88
N LYS A 135 -22.42 15.14 60.98
CA LYS A 135 -22.77 15.98 59.83
C LYS A 135 -21.54 16.57 59.15
N GLU A 136 -20.59 17.10 59.91
CA GLU A 136 -19.32 17.60 59.36
C GLU A 136 -18.55 16.50 58.59
N LYS A 137 -18.55 15.26 59.11
CA LYS A 137 -17.94 14.12 58.41
C LYS A 137 -18.72 13.70 57.17
N GLU A 138 -20.04 13.78 57.17
CA GLU A 138 -20.86 13.54 55.98
C GLU A 138 -20.55 14.57 54.87
N ASP A 139 -20.47 15.86 55.22
CA ASP A 139 -20.12 16.94 54.29
C ASP A 139 -18.70 16.74 53.71
N GLN A 140 -17.73 16.36 54.56
CA GLN A 140 -16.37 16.02 54.12
C GLN A 140 -16.34 14.84 53.14
N ILE A 141 -17.18 13.81 53.37
CA ILE A 141 -17.29 12.66 52.47
C ILE A 141 -17.90 13.07 51.13
N GLU A 142 -18.90 13.95 51.12
CA GLU A 142 -19.52 14.43 49.88
C GLU A 142 -18.53 15.21 49.02
N ILE A 143 -17.75 16.12 49.64
CA ILE A 143 -16.67 16.85 48.95
C ILE A 143 -15.64 15.87 48.37
N ALA A 144 -15.15 14.93 49.17
CA ALA A 144 -14.18 13.94 48.70
C ALA A 144 -14.72 13.07 47.56
N ARG A 145 -16.01 12.73 47.56
CA ARG A 145 -16.66 12.01 46.46
C ARG A 145 -16.74 12.85 45.19
N ALA A 146 -17.09 14.13 45.30
CA ALA A 146 -17.13 15.04 44.17
C ALA A 146 -15.74 15.21 43.54
N GLU A 147 -14.70 15.43 44.35
CA GLU A 147 -13.31 15.53 43.92
C GLU A 147 -12.83 14.23 43.25
N ALA A 148 -13.09 13.07 43.86
CA ALA A 148 -12.72 11.77 43.29
C ALA A 148 -13.42 11.54 41.94
N SER A 149 -14.68 11.94 41.80
CA SER A 149 -15.43 11.84 40.54
C SER A 149 -14.84 12.72 39.44
N MET A 150 -14.51 13.99 39.75
CA MET A 150 -13.86 14.89 38.80
C MET A 150 -12.48 14.37 38.37
N ASN A 151 -11.68 13.87 39.32
CA ASN A 151 -10.37 13.30 39.04
C ASN A 151 -10.48 12.04 38.17
N ALA A 152 -11.44 11.16 38.43
CA ALA A 152 -11.68 9.98 37.60
C ALA A 152 -12.06 10.35 36.16
N GLN A 153 -12.88 11.39 35.97
CA GLN A 153 -13.22 11.90 34.64
C GLN A 153 -12.01 12.52 33.92
N ALA A 154 -11.16 13.26 34.64
CA ALA A 154 -9.93 13.84 34.08
C ALA A 154 -8.97 12.75 33.61
N VAL A 155 -8.74 11.72 34.45
CA VAL A 155 -7.91 10.57 34.09
C VAL A 155 -8.49 9.82 32.88
N LYS A 156 -9.81 9.63 32.83
CA LYS A 156 -10.47 9.00 31.68
C LYS A 156 -10.20 9.76 30.38
N LYS A 157 -10.39 11.08 30.36
CA LYS A 157 -10.10 11.92 29.19
C LYS A 157 -8.64 11.84 28.77
N PHE A 158 -7.72 11.88 29.74
CA PHE A 158 -6.30 11.75 29.46
C PHE A 158 -5.94 10.40 28.80
N VAL A 159 -6.54 9.30 29.28
CA VAL A 159 -6.35 7.98 28.66
C VAL A 159 -6.89 7.93 27.23
N GLU A 160 -8.06 8.51 26.98
CA GLU A 160 -8.65 8.58 25.63
C GLU A 160 -7.77 9.40 24.66
N GLU A 161 -7.25 10.54 25.09
CA GLU A 161 -6.33 11.36 24.30
C GLU A 161 -5.00 10.65 24.03
N ASN A 162 -4.44 9.97 25.03
CA ASN A 162 -3.21 9.19 24.87
C ASN A 162 -3.41 8.01 23.90
N GLN A 163 -4.54 7.32 23.97
CA GLN A 163 -4.90 6.27 23.00
C GLN A 163 -5.03 6.83 21.57
N LYS A 164 -5.66 8.01 21.42
CA LYS A 164 -5.75 8.69 20.13
C LYS A 164 -4.37 9.07 19.59
N LEU A 165 -3.49 9.59 20.44
CA LEU A 165 -2.13 9.94 20.07
C LEU A 165 -1.32 8.70 19.65
N ALA A 166 -1.44 7.60 20.40
CA ALA A 166 -0.81 6.33 20.06
C ALA A 166 -1.26 5.80 18.69
N ALA A 167 -2.57 5.91 18.37
CA ALA A 167 -3.09 5.55 17.06
C ALA A 167 -2.54 6.44 15.94
N MET A 168 -2.42 7.75 16.17
CA MET A 168 -1.78 8.68 15.23
C MET A 168 -0.31 8.33 14.99
N CYS A 169 0.45 8.02 16.04
CA CYS A 169 1.83 7.57 15.93
C CYS A 169 1.95 6.28 15.12
N ALA A 170 1.05 5.30 15.35
CA ALA A 170 1.03 4.06 14.59
C ALA A 170 0.75 4.30 13.10
N ASN A 171 -0.20 5.18 12.78
CA ASN A 171 -0.50 5.55 11.39
C ASN A 171 0.68 6.26 10.72
N LEU A 172 1.30 7.23 11.41
CA LEU A 172 2.46 7.95 10.87
C LEU A 172 3.64 7.00 10.62
N LEU A 173 3.88 6.03 11.51
CA LEU A 173 4.88 4.98 11.31
C LEU A 173 4.57 4.08 10.11
N ALA A 174 3.30 3.75 9.89
CA ALA A 174 2.89 2.98 8.71
C ALA A 174 3.13 3.78 7.41
N GLU A 175 2.85 5.08 7.41
CA GLU A 175 3.16 5.96 6.29
C GLU A 175 4.67 6.09 6.04
N CYS A 176 5.49 6.24 7.09
CA CYS A 176 6.95 6.25 6.96
C CYS A 176 7.46 4.97 6.28
N LYS A 177 7.00 3.79 6.72
CA LYS A 177 7.37 2.51 6.10
C LYS A 177 6.95 2.42 4.63
N ARG A 178 5.78 2.95 4.28
CA ARG A 178 5.32 3.00 2.89
C ARG A 178 6.26 3.85 2.03
N TRP A 179 6.64 5.03 2.53
CA TRP A 179 7.56 5.91 1.82
C TRP A 179 8.99 5.36 1.74
N GLU A 180 9.46 4.67 2.77
CA GLU A 180 10.74 3.94 2.73
C GLU A 180 10.74 2.88 1.62
N GLY A 181 9.65 2.13 1.49
CA GLY A 181 9.47 1.17 0.39
C GLY A 181 9.50 1.85 -0.99
N GLU A 182 8.78 2.96 -1.14
CA GLU A 182 8.75 3.73 -2.39
C GLU A 182 10.15 4.29 -2.75
N CYS A 183 10.88 4.86 -1.78
CA CYS A 183 12.26 5.31 -1.99
C CYS A 183 13.18 4.18 -2.44
N SER A 184 13.06 2.99 -1.84
CA SER A 184 13.83 1.82 -2.24
C SER A 184 13.53 1.40 -3.68
N LEU A 185 12.28 1.51 -4.14
CA LEU A 185 11.93 1.24 -5.53
C LEU A 185 12.59 2.24 -6.48
N TYR A 186 12.55 3.53 -6.17
CA TYR A 186 13.22 4.55 -7.00
C TYR A 186 14.74 4.37 -7.06
N ASP A 187 15.37 3.96 -5.96
CA ASP A 187 16.81 3.66 -5.95
C ASP A 187 17.13 2.45 -6.85
N ASN A 188 16.32 1.39 -6.78
CA ASN A 188 16.47 0.21 -7.63
C ASN A 188 16.27 0.56 -9.12
N ASP A 189 15.24 1.34 -9.45
CA ASP A 189 14.96 1.77 -10.83
C ASP A 189 16.10 2.64 -11.38
N ARG A 190 16.65 3.53 -10.55
CA ARG A 190 17.81 4.35 -10.93
C ARG A 190 19.03 3.48 -11.22
N GLU A 191 19.30 2.47 -10.39
CA GLU A 191 20.41 1.53 -10.58
C GLU A 191 20.22 0.72 -11.87
N ALA A 192 19.02 0.17 -12.10
CA ALA A 192 18.71 -0.57 -13.32
C ALA A 192 18.86 0.28 -14.59
N LEU A 193 18.44 1.55 -14.55
CA LEU A 193 18.64 2.47 -15.68
C LEU A 193 20.12 2.81 -15.92
N MET A 194 20.92 2.89 -14.85
CA MET A 194 22.36 3.11 -14.97
C MET A 194 23.04 1.92 -15.63
N ASP A 195 22.70 0.69 -15.21
CA ASP A 195 23.21 -0.55 -15.80
C ASP A 195 22.81 -0.69 -17.26
N PHE A 196 21.55 -0.38 -17.58
CA PHE A 196 21.08 -0.36 -18.97
C PHE A 196 21.86 0.65 -19.82
N GLY A 197 22.13 1.84 -19.29
CA GLY A 197 22.95 2.85 -19.95
C GLY A 197 24.37 2.36 -20.21
N ASN A 198 25.00 1.70 -19.23
CA ASN A 198 26.33 1.12 -19.37
C ASN A 198 26.35 0.02 -20.44
N GLU A 199 25.39 -0.89 -20.44
CA GLU A 199 25.31 -1.98 -21.42
C GLU A 199 25.06 -1.44 -22.84
N ALA A 200 24.17 -0.46 -22.98
CA ALA A 200 23.91 0.19 -24.26
C ALA A 200 25.16 0.89 -24.82
N HIS A 201 25.93 1.57 -23.95
CA HIS A 201 27.19 2.21 -24.32
C HIS A 201 28.24 1.21 -24.78
N GLU A 202 28.42 0.10 -24.06
CA GLU A 202 29.35 -0.96 -24.46
C GLU A 202 28.93 -1.61 -25.79
N ARG A 203 27.64 -1.88 -25.98
CA ARG A 203 27.12 -2.40 -27.26
C ARG A 203 27.36 -1.42 -28.42
N ALA A 204 27.23 -0.13 -28.18
CA ALA A 204 27.52 0.90 -29.18
C ALA A 204 29.01 0.93 -29.55
N LYS A 205 29.92 0.89 -28.56
CA LYS A 205 31.37 0.78 -28.80
C LYS A 205 31.73 -0.47 -29.60
N GLU A 206 31.14 -1.62 -29.28
CA GLU A 206 31.40 -2.85 -30.02
C GLU A 206 30.92 -2.76 -31.47
N ALA A 207 29.76 -2.13 -31.70
CA ALA A 207 29.24 -1.91 -33.04
C ALA A 207 30.12 -0.94 -33.84
N GLU A 208 30.57 0.15 -33.23
CA GLU A 208 31.50 1.10 -33.82
C GLU A 208 32.83 0.42 -34.18
N ALA A 209 33.41 -0.36 -33.27
CA ALA A 209 34.63 -1.11 -33.54
C ALA A 209 34.46 -2.13 -34.67
N ARG A 210 33.28 -2.76 -34.80
CA ARG A 210 32.97 -3.64 -35.96
C ARG A 210 32.86 -2.86 -37.26
N ALA A 211 32.21 -1.70 -37.24
CA ALA A 211 32.05 -0.84 -38.41
C ALA A 211 33.42 -0.35 -38.90
N GLN A 212 34.27 0.15 -38.01
CA GLN A 212 35.64 0.59 -38.33
C GLN A 212 36.45 -0.52 -38.99
N ARG A 213 36.42 -1.75 -38.46
CA ARG A 213 37.10 -2.89 -39.10
C ARG A 213 36.61 -3.19 -40.51
N MET A 214 35.30 -3.05 -40.75
CA MET A 214 34.73 -3.24 -42.08
C MET A 214 35.09 -2.10 -43.03
N GLU A 215 35.14 -0.85 -42.54
CA GLU A 215 35.58 0.32 -43.30
C GLU A 215 37.05 0.17 -43.74
N GLU A 216 37.93 -0.26 -42.82
CA GLU A 216 39.33 -0.57 -43.12
C GLU A 216 39.46 -1.66 -44.20
N GLU A 217 38.66 -2.72 -44.12
CA GLU A 217 38.65 -3.81 -45.09
C GLU A 217 38.13 -3.38 -46.47
N VAL A 218 37.05 -2.58 -46.51
CA VAL A 218 36.52 -2.00 -47.75
C VAL A 218 37.55 -1.08 -48.40
N GLN A 219 38.25 -0.27 -47.61
CA GLN A 219 39.32 0.59 -48.11
C GLN A 219 40.45 -0.25 -48.71
N ARG A 220 40.92 -1.29 -48.00
CA ARG A 220 41.94 -2.22 -48.49
C ARG A 220 41.56 -2.87 -49.81
N LEU A 221 40.35 -3.41 -49.92
CA LEU A 221 39.85 -4.05 -51.15
C LEU A 221 39.68 -3.04 -52.30
N SER A 222 39.28 -1.81 -51.98
CA SER A 222 39.16 -0.73 -52.98
C SER A 222 40.53 -0.36 -53.56
N ASP A 223 41.55 -0.26 -52.71
CA ASP A 223 42.93 0.01 -53.13
C ASP A 223 43.48 -1.14 -54.00
N GLU A 224 43.20 -2.39 -53.64
CA GLU A 224 43.54 -3.57 -54.45
C GLU A 224 42.85 -3.56 -55.82
N LEU A 225 41.54 -3.27 -55.86
CA LEU A 225 40.79 -3.15 -57.12
C LEU A 225 41.32 -2.04 -58.01
N LEU A 226 41.68 -0.89 -57.44
CA LEU A 226 42.29 0.21 -58.18
C LEU A 226 43.62 -0.24 -58.82
N CYS A 227 44.43 -1.01 -58.09
CA CYS A 227 45.67 -1.59 -58.63
C CYS A 227 45.41 -2.54 -59.81
N TYR A 228 44.40 -3.42 -59.70
CA TYR A 228 44.03 -4.31 -60.81
C TYR A 228 43.48 -3.56 -62.03
N LYS A 229 42.67 -2.52 -61.81
CA LYS A 229 42.13 -1.69 -62.88
C LYS A 229 43.26 -1.04 -63.70
N VAL A 230 44.23 -0.43 -63.05
CA VAL A 230 45.39 0.19 -63.73
C VAL A 230 46.18 -0.85 -64.54
N LYS A 231 46.34 -2.08 -64.03
CA LYS A 231 46.98 -3.18 -64.77
C LYS A 231 46.20 -3.58 -66.03
N LEU A 232 44.88 -3.68 -65.94
CA LEU A 232 44.03 -4.04 -67.09
C LEU A 232 43.99 -2.94 -68.16
N GLU A 233 43.91 -1.67 -67.75
CA GLU A 233 43.95 -0.52 -68.67
C GLU A 233 45.28 -0.45 -69.43
N SER A 234 46.38 -0.98 -68.87
CA SER A 234 47.65 -1.12 -69.57
C SER A 234 47.71 -2.28 -70.59
N GLN A 235 46.66 -3.10 -70.73
CA GLN A 235 46.64 -4.32 -71.55
C GLN A 235 45.55 -4.37 -72.66
N GLY A 236 44.70 -3.35 -72.84
CA GLY A 236 43.52 -3.46 -73.70
C GLY A 236 43.63 -2.84 -75.09
N ASP A 237 44.07 -3.63 -76.08
CA ASP A 237 43.87 -3.40 -77.53
C ASP A 237 42.47 -3.93 -77.94
N GLY A 238 41.78 -3.21 -78.82
CA GLY A 238 40.36 -3.39 -79.11
C GLY A 238 40.09 -4.07 -80.45
N GLU A 239 39.20 -5.06 -80.47
CA GLU A 239 38.53 -5.48 -81.73
C GLU A 239 37.32 -6.43 -81.54
N SER A 240 37.11 -7.06 -80.37
CA SER A 240 36.00 -8.02 -80.16
C SER A 240 34.67 -7.39 -79.70
N LEU A 241 34.38 -6.11 -80.02
CA LEU A 241 33.29 -5.30 -79.41
C LEU A 241 31.93 -5.48 -80.08
N ASP A 242 31.89 -5.58 -81.41
CA ASP A 242 30.69 -5.28 -82.20
C ASP A 242 29.69 -6.45 -82.34
N VAL A 243 30.21 -7.69 -82.37
CA VAL A 243 29.39 -8.91 -82.60
C VAL A 243 28.57 -9.29 -81.36
N GLU A 244 29.10 -8.99 -80.18
CA GLU A 244 28.51 -9.38 -78.91
C GLU A 244 27.34 -8.50 -78.49
N GLU A 245 27.47 -7.18 -78.67
CA GLU A 245 26.42 -6.20 -78.37
C GLU A 245 25.17 -6.45 -79.25
N THR A 246 25.37 -6.77 -80.53
CA THR A 246 24.28 -7.09 -81.48
C THR A 246 23.49 -8.34 -81.06
N LEU A 247 24.14 -9.38 -80.51
CA LEU A 247 23.47 -10.60 -80.05
C LEU A 247 22.73 -10.38 -78.72
N LEU A 248 23.30 -9.57 -77.82
CA LEU A 248 22.70 -9.17 -76.54
C LEU A 248 21.38 -8.44 -76.72
N GLU A 249 21.32 -7.49 -77.65
CA GLU A 249 20.15 -6.66 -77.88
C GLU A 249 18.97 -7.49 -78.43
N SER A 250 19.27 -8.48 -79.29
CA SER A 250 18.28 -9.47 -79.77
C SER A 250 17.71 -10.37 -78.66
N VAL A 251 18.49 -10.69 -77.62
CA VAL A 251 18.02 -11.51 -76.49
C VAL A 251 17.25 -10.68 -75.45
N LEU A 252 17.64 -9.43 -75.22
CA LEU A 252 16.91 -8.50 -74.34
C LEU A 252 15.45 -8.27 -74.81
N ASP A 253 15.23 -8.15 -76.12
CA ASP A 253 13.90 -7.97 -76.71
C ASP A 253 13.01 -9.22 -76.53
N MET A 254 13.61 -10.41 -76.61
CA MET A 254 12.89 -11.69 -76.43
C MET A 254 12.59 -11.98 -74.96
N VAL A 255 13.52 -11.66 -74.06
CA VAL A 255 13.29 -11.81 -72.60
C VAL A 255 12.13 -10.93 -72.16
N SER A 256 11.91 -9.77 -72.80
CA SER A 256 10.79 -8.87 -72.50
C SER A 256 9.41 -9.54 -72.66
N ASN A 257 9.32 -10.64 -73.43
CA ASN A 257 8.08 -11.35 -73.74
C ASN A 257 7.98 -12.79 -73.19
N GLY A 258 9.01 -13.32 -72.50
CA GLY A 258 9.09 -14.72 -72.09
C GLY A 258 9.23 -14.97 -70.58
N GLY A 259 8.67 -16.08 -70.10
CA GLY A 259 8.69 -16.48 -68.68
C GLY A 259 9.93 -17.28 -68.24
N PHE A 260 10.13 -17.29 -66.90
CA PHE A 260 11.12 -17.98 -66.04
C PHE A 260 12.37 -18.58 -66.71
N MET A 261 13.55 -18.08 -66.32
CA MET A 261 14.74 -18.88 -66.02
C MET A 261 15.98 -18.03 -65.65
N SER A 262 17.02 -18.65 -65.06
CA SER A 262 18.35 -18.03 -64.93
C SER A 262 18.95 -17.79 -66.33
N ALA A 263 19.90 -16.88 -66.47
CA ALA A 263 20.48 -16.53 -67.78
C ALA A 263 20.83 -17.74 -68.66
N THR A 264 21.54 -18.73 -68.09
CA THR A 264 21.93 -19.95 -68.78
C THR A 264 20.73 -20.85 -69.09
N SER A 265 19.83 -21.05 -68.13
CA SER A 265 18.65 -21.89 -68.35
C SER A 265 17.63 -21.25 -69.29
N PHE A 266 17.59 -19.92 -69.38
CA PHE A 266 16.78 -19.17 -70.34
C PHE A 266 17.31 -19.39 -71.75
N LEU A 267 18.63 -19.28 -71.93
CA LEU A 267 19.28 -19.55 -73.21
C LEU A 267 19.15 -21.03 -73.61
N GLU A 268 19.26 -21.97 -72.67
CA GLU A 268 19.05 -23.41 -72.89
C GLU A 268 17.62 -23.74 -73.31
N THR A 269 16.62 -23.12 -72.67
CA THR A 269 15.19 -23.36 -72.96
C THR A 269 14.75 -22.70 -74.25
N ASN A 270 15.40 -21.61 -74.64
CA ASN A 270 15.16 -20.91 -75.90
C ASN A 270 16.22 -21.25 -76.97
N ASN A 271 16.87 -22.41 -76.88
CA ASN A 271 17.90 -22.87 -77.82
C ASN A 271 17.36 -23.10 -79.26
N GLU A 272 16.04 -23.15 -79.43
CA GLU A 272 15.41 -23.12 -80.76
C GLU A 272 15.65 -21.79 -81.49
N ASN A 273 15.91 -20.70 -80.75
CA ASN A 273 16.26 -19.41 -81.33
C ASN A 273 17.76 -19.33 -81.65
N GLU A 274 18.09 -18.91 -82.87
CA GLU A 274 19.47 -18.83 -83.36
C GLU A 274 20.34 -17.89 -82.50
N SER A 275 19.80 -16.78 -82.01
CA SER A 275 20.52 -15.82 -81.16
C SER A 275 20.85 -16.42 -79.79
N CYS A 276 19.88 -17.06 -79.13
CA CYS A 276 20.09 -17.72 -77.84
C CYS A 276 21.09 -18.87 -77.94
N ARG A 277 21.01 -19.67 -79.01
CA ARG A 277 21.95 -20.76 -79.30
C ARG A 277 23.38 -20.27 -79.54
N LYS A 278 23.55 -19.18 -80.31
CA LYS A 278 24.87 -18.57 -80.56
C LYS A 278 25.47 -18.01 -79.26
N LEU A 279 24.67 -17.29 -78.47
CA LEU A 279 25.09 -16.79 -77.15
C LEU A 279 25.44 -17.92 -76.17
N LEU A 280 24.69 -19.02 -76.17
CA LEU A 280 24.98 -20.18 -75.33
C LEU A 280 26.27 -20.88 -75.74
N ASN A 281 26.49 -21.10 -77.05
CA ASN A 281 27.72 -21.69 -77.57
C ASN A 281 28.95 -20.80 -77.33
N MET A 282 28.77 -19.48 -77.32
CA MET A 282 29.81 -18.53 -77.00
C MET A 282 29.88 -18.20 -75.51
N TRP A 283 29.05 -18.81 -74.65
CA TRP A 283 28.87 -18.37 -73.26
C TRP A 283 30.19 -18.22 -72.50
N SER A 284 31.11 -19.18 -72.62
CA SER A 284 32.43 -19.14 -71.99
C SER A 284 33.39 -18.08 -72.56
N TYR A 285 33.08 -17.55 -73.73
CA TYR A 285 33.86 -16.54 -74.47
C TYR A 285 33.19 -15.17 -74.49
N LEU A 286 31.96 -15.03 -73.96
CA LEU A 286 31.30 -13.74 -73.78
C LEU A 286 32.09 -12.90 -72.79
N ARG A 287 32.05 -11.58 -72.98
CA ARG A 287 32.57 -10.64 -72.01
C ARG A 287 31.87 -10.87 -70.67
N PRO A 288 32.64 -10.70 -69.58
CA PRO A 288 32.06 -10.70 -68.24
C PRO A 288 30.91 -9.68 -68.09
N THR A 289 30.93 -8.56 -68.83
CA THR A 289 29.84 -7.55 -68.81
C THR A 289 28.55 -8.10 -69.40
N THR A 290 28.62 -8.81 -70.52
CA THR A 290 27.48 -9.44 -71.19
C THR A 290 26.88 -10.57 -70.38
N GLN A 291 27.74 -11.42 -69.82
CA GLN A 291 27.31 -12.48 -68.89
C GLN A 291 26.62 -11.87 -67.67
N LYS A 292 27.16 -10.77 -67.12
CA LYS A 292 26.53 -10.02 -66.02
C LYS A 292 25.19 -9.44 -66.42
N VAL A 293 25.05 -8.83 -67.59
CA VAL A 293 23.76 -8.29 -68.07
C VAL A 293 22.71 -9.41 -68.17
N LEU A 294 23.05 -10.53 -68.80
CA LEU A 294 22.12 -11.67 -68.90
C LEU A 294 21.78 -12.27 -67.53
N SER A 295 22.76 -12.35 -66.62
CA SER A 295 22.54 -12.77 -65.22
C SER A 295 21.58 -11.83 -64.48
N VAL A 296 21.81 -10.52 -64.59
CA VAL A 296 20.97 -9.48 -63.98
C VAL A 296 19.55 -9.53 -64.55
N VAL A 297 19.39 -9.78 -65.85
CA VAL A 297 18.09 -9.93 -66.49
C VAL A 297 17.34 -11.16 -65.94
N GLY A 298 18.03 -12.30 -65.75
CA GLY A 298 17.47 -13.48 -65.10
C GLY A 298 17.05 -13.22 -63.64
N GLU A 299 17.87 -12.49 -62.89
CA GLU A 299 17.55 -12.08 -61.51
C GLU A 299 16.38 -11.08 -61.45
N ALA A 300 16.32 -10.12 -62.37
CA ALA A 300 15.23 -9.15 -62.47
C ALA A 300 13.88 -9.85 -62.71
N ARG A 301 13.85 -10.89 -63.56
CA ARG A 301 12.65 -11.71 -63.78
C ARG A 301 12.27 -12.55 -62.56
N LYS A 302 13.25 -13.07 -61.80
CA LYS A 302 12.98 -13.75 -60.53
C LYS A 302 12.36 -12.78 -59.52
N LEU A 303 12.94 -11.59 -59.38
CA LEU A 303 12.46 -10.55 -58.48
C LEU A 303 11.04 -10.05 -58.85
N GLU A 304 10.73 -9.95 -60.14
CA GLU A 304 9.38 -9.58 -60.59
C GLU A 304 8.31 -10.57 -60.12
N LYS A 305 8.63 -11.86 -60.09
CA LYS A 305 7.73 -12.90 -59.56
C LYS A 305 7.65 -12.88 -58.05
N ASP A 306 8.78 -12.74 -57.36
CA ASP A 306 8.79 -12.61 -55.91
C ASP A 306 7.96 -11.40 -55.48
N LYS A 307 8.01 -10.30 -56.24
CA LYS A 307 7.12 -9.14 -56.08
C LYS A 307 5.63 -9.50 -56.23
N GLU A 308 5.25 -10.33 -57.20
CA GLU A 308 3.86 -10.78 -57.35
C GLU A 308 3.43 -11.65 -56.16
N HIS A 309 4.26 -12.60 -55.73
CA HIS A 309 3.99 -13.42 -54.55
C HIS A 309 3.86 -12.58 -53.27
N LEU A 310 4.74 -11.61 -53.08
CA LEU A 310 4.66 -10.67 -51.97
C LEU A 310 3.38 -9.84 -52.03
N ARG A 311 2.91 -9.43 -53.22
CA ARG A 311 1.63 -8.73 -53.37
C ARG A 311 0.45 -9.60 -52.93
N VAL A 312 0.43 -10.88 -53.33
CA VAL A 312 -0.61 -11.83 -52.90
C VAL A 312 -0.56 -12.06 -51.40
N ASN A 313 0.64 -12.26 -50.83
CA ASN A 313 0.80 -12.46 -49.38
C ASN A 313 0.41 -11.23 -48.57
N LEU A 314 0.75 -10.03 -49.06
CA LEU A 314 0.34 -8.78 -48.44
C LEU A 314 -1.19 -8.66 -48.41
N HIS A 315 -1.84 -8.92 -49.54
CA HIS A 315 -3.31 -8.90 -49.60
C HIS A 315 -3.94 -9.90 -48.61
N LYS A 316 -3.37 -11.11 -48.50
CA LYS A 316 -3.82 -12.11 -47.53
C LYS A 316 -3.62 -11.65 -46.08
N ALA A 317 -2.47 -11.06 -45.76
CA ALA A 317 -2.17 -10.53 -44.43
C ALA A 317 -3.11 -9.37 -44.05
N GLU A 318 -3.47 -8.51 -45.01
CA GLU A 318 -4.45 -7.44 -44.81
C GLU A 318 -5.85 -8.00 -44.49
N GLU A 319 -6.29 -9.05 -45.17
CA GLU A 319 -7.58 -9.70 -44.87
C GLU A 319 -7.57 -10.41 -43.51
N GLU A 320 -6.46 -11.08 -43.14
CA GLU A 320 -6.29 -11.67 -41.80
C GLU A 320 -6.31 -10.60 -40.69
N ALA A 321 -5.64 -9.46 -40.92
CA ALA A 321 -5.66 -8.33 -39.99
C ALA A 321 -7.08 -7.75 -39.82
N LYS A 322 -7.86 -7.64 -40.90
CA LYS A 322 -9.28 -7.22 -40.82
C LYS A 322 -10.11 -8.21 -40.00
N LEU A 323 -9.94 -9.51 -40.20
CA LEU A 323 -10.64 -10.54 -39.42
C LEU A 323 -10.28 -10.44 -37.93
N LEU A 324 -8.99 -10.37 -37.60
CA LEU A 324 -8.54 -10.21 -36.21
C LEU A 324 -9.04 -8.91 -35.57
N PHE A 325 -9.11 -7.82 -36.33
CA PHE A 325 -9.70 -6.57 -35.84
C PHE A 325 -11.18 -6.75 -35.47
N THR A 326 -11.96 -7.46 -36.30
CA THR A 326 -13.36 -7.75 -35.99
C THR A 326 -13.51 -8.66 -34.77
N GLU A 327 -12.67 -9.70 -34.64
CA GLU A 327 -12.68 -10.61 -33.49
C GLU A 327 -12.29 -9.90 -32.19
N ASN A 328 -11.24 -9.07 -32.21
CA ASN A 328 -10.86 -8.23 -31.08
C ASN A 328 -11.97 -7.25 -30.69
N GLY A 329 -12.74 -6.74 -31.65
CA GLY A 329 -13.93 -5.95 -31.39
C GLY A 329 -14.95 -6.71 -30.54
N ILE A 330 -15.30 -7.93 -30.95
CA ILE A 330 -16.25 -8.81 -30.23
C ILE A 330 -15.72 -9.14 -28.82
N LEU A 331 -14.43 -9.50 -28.70
CA LEU A 331 -13.81 -9.81 -27.42
C LEU A 331 -13.79 -8.61 -26.47
N ASN A 332 -13.54 -7.41 -26.99
CA ASN A 332 -13.58 -6.18 -26.21
C ASN A 332 -15.00 -5.86 -25.72
N GLU A 333 -16.02 -6.05 -26.55
CA GLU A 333 -17.42 -5.89 -26.14
C GLU A 333 -17.81 -6.86 -25.00
N GLU A 334 -17.34 -8.11 -25.08
CA GLU A 334 -17.59 -9.12 -24.05
C GLU A 334 -16.81 -8.83 -22.76
N ASN A 335 -15.55 -8.40 -22.85
CA ASN A 335 -14.77 -7.94 -21.69
C ASN A 335 -15.44 -6.74 -21.01
N GLN A 336 -15.95 -5.76 -21.76
CA GLN A 336 -16.73 -4.67 -21.19
C GLN A 336 -18.04 -5.15 -20.55
N ARG A 337 -18.70 -6.16 -21.12
CA ARG A 337 -19.89 -6.78 -20.53
C ARG A 337 -19.56 -7.46 -19.20
N LEU A 338 -18.48 -8.22 -19.14
CA LEU A 338 -17.98 -8.87 -17.92
C LEU A 338 -17.54 -7.86 -16.86
N LEU A 339 -16.83 -6.80 -17.24
CA LEU A 339 -16.41 -5.76 -16.30
C LEU A 339 -17.63 -5.06 -15.67
N ARG A 340 -18.67 -4.77 -16.47
CA ARG A 340 -19.95 -4.24 -15.96
C ARG A 340 -20.69 -5.24 -15.06
N HIS A 341 -20.51 -6.54 -15.27
CA HIS A 341 -21.06 -7.57 -14.38
C HIS A 341 -20.28 -7.62 -13.06
N TYR A 342 -18.95 -7.64 -13.11
CA TYR A 342 -18.07 -7.62 -11.95
C TYR A 342 -18.31 -6.39 -11.05
N GLN A 343 -18.37 -5.20 -11.65
CA GLN A 343 -18.73 -3.96 -10.94
C GLN A 343 -20.12 -4.01 -10.32
N ARG A 344 -21.10 -4.66 -10.96
CA ARG A 344 -22.43 -4.87 -10.37
C ARG A 344 -22.40 -5.84 -9.19
N VAL A 345 -21.67 -6.95 -9.30
CA VAL A 345 -21.58 -7.97 -8.24
C VAL A 345 -20.84 -7.41 -7.02
N ILE A 346 -19.73 -6.70 -7.23
CA ILE A 346 -18.93 -6.14 -6.13
C ILE A 346 -19.53 -4.84 -5.59
N GLY A 347 -20.07 -3.98 -6.46
CA GLY A 347 -20.77 -2.76 -6.04
C GLY A 347 -22.13 -3.00 -5.38
N SER A 348 -22.70 -4.20 -5.52
CA SER A 348 -23.97 -4.60 -4.87
C SER A 348 -23.77 -5.43 -3.59
N GLY A 349 -22.53 -5.73 -3.19
CA GLY A 349 -22.21 -6.60 -2.04
C GLY A 349 -22.27 -5.94 -0.66
N THR A 350 -22.34 -4.61 -0.58
CA THR A 350 -22.38 -3.85 0.68
C THR A 350 -23.63 -3.01 0.79
N LYS A 351 -24.80 -3.66 0.82
CA LYS A 351 -25.99 -3.09 1.44
C LYS A 351 -26.50 -4.03 2.50
N SER A 352 -26.24 -3.65 3.75
CA SER A 352 -26.86 -4.26 4.91
C SER A 352 -28.39 -4.22 4.78
N PRO A 353 -29.10 -5.25 5.24
CA PRO A 353 -30.55 -5.23 5.29
C PRO A 353 -30.97 -4.38 6.48
N GLY A 354 -31.67 -3.29 6.22
CA GLY A 354 -32.39 -2.55 7.25
C GLY A 354 -32.27 -1.04 7.10
N THR A 355 -33.22 -0.44 6.40
CA THR A 355 -34.05 0.64 6.97
C THR A 355 -35.12 1.02 5.94
N THR A 356 -36.34 0.63 6.25
CA THR A 356 -37.55 1.26 5.72
C THR A 356 -37.59 2.72 6.17
N SER A 357 -37.58 3.69 5.26
CA SER A 357 -38.08 5.02 5.58
C SER A 357 -38.57 5.77 4.34
N ALA A 358 -39.60 6.57 4.55
CA ALA A 358 -40.62 6.92 3.61
C ALA A 358 -40.30 8.15 2.74
N LYS A 359 -40.80 8.11 1.50
CA LYS A 359 -41.61 9.13 0.81
C LYS A 359 -41.58 10.55 1.40
N SER A 360 -40.85 11.48 0.76
CA SER A 360 -41.29 12.87 0.63
C SER A 360 -40.64 13.62 -0.55
N ASN A 361 -41.50 13.93 -1.52
CA ASN A 361 -41.59 15.13 -2.37
C ASN A 361 -40.44 16.16 -2.48
N LYS A 362 -40.19 16.52 -3.76
CA LYS A 362 -40.00 17.89 -4.32
C LYS A 362 -39.25 18.92 -3.47
N ARG A 363 -38.11 19.40 -3.99
CA ARG A 363 -37.94 20.79 -4.50
C ARG A 363 -36.59 20.97 -5.21
N LYS A 364 -36.63 21.78 -6.28
CA LYS A 364 -35.51 22.45 -6.93
C LYS A 364 -34.91 23.48 -5.98
N SER A 365 -33.59 23.57 -5.91
CA SER A 365 -32.84 24.84 -5.77
C SER A 365 -31.34 24.61 -5.89
N SER A 366 -30.69 25.69 -6.28
CA SER A 366 -29.38 25.88 -6.87
C SER A 366 -28.26 26.15 -5.86
N THR A 367 -27.05 26.23 -6.44
CA THR A 367 -25.89 27.09 -6.08
C THR A 367 -24.98 26.70 -4.91
N ALA A 368 -23.71 26.55 -5.30
CA ALA A 368 -22.47 26.91 -4.60
C ALA A 368 -22.22 26.29 -3.22
N ASP A 369 -21.25 25.37 -3.16
CA ASP A 369 -19.95 25.72 -2.59
C ASP A 369 -18.95 24.56 -2.73
N ALA A 370 -17.69 24.96 -2.96
CA ALA A 370 -16.53 24.13 -3.16
C ALA A 370 -16.39 23.04 -2.09
N LYS A 371 -16.55 21.78 -2.50
CA LYS A 371 -16.06 20.63 -1.75
C LYS A 371 -14.94 19.97 -2.53
N ARG A 372 -13.76 20.04 -1.92
CA ARG A 372 -12.57 19.24 -2.23
C ARG A 372 -12.98 17.83 -2.62
N LEU A 373 -12.69 17.46 -3.86
CA LEU A 373 -12.64 16.07 -4.29
C LEU A 373 -11.39 15.47 -3.66
N ASP A 374 -11.62 14.64 -2.65
CA ASP A 374 -10.66 13.70 -2.09
C ASP A 374 -10.47 12.58 -3.11
N PHE A 375 -9.30 12.54 -3.76
CA PHE A 375 -8.88 11.50 -4.71
C PHE A 375 -7.96 10.49 -4.03
N GLY A 376 -8.38 9.99 -2.87
CA GLY A 376 -7.64 9.01 -2.09
C GLY A 376 -8.19 7.59 -2.19
N ASP A 377 -8.54 7.09 -3.39
CA ASP A 377 -8.68 5.63 -3.60
C ASP A 377 -8.79 5.28 -5.10
N MET A 378 -7.64 5.29 -5.79
CA MET A 378 -7.48 4.57 -7.06
C MET A 378 -6.17 3.81 -6.96
N ASP A 379 -6.23 2.60 -6.40
CA ASP A 379 -5.32 1.50 -6.73
C ASP A 379 -5.47 1.18 -8.24
N LEU A 380 -4.95 2.06 -9.08
CA LEU A 380 -4.54 1.73 -10.43
C LEU A 380 -3.10 1.27 -10.31
N VAL A 381 -2.96 -0.03 -10.03
CA VAL A 381 -1.72 -0.77 -10.23
C VAL A 381 -1.19 -0.39 -11.61
N ARG A 382 -0.12 0.40 -11.62
CA ARG A 382 0.69 0.74 -12.79
C ARG A 382 1.01 -0.57 -13.50
N ALA A 383 0.48 -0.75 -14.71
CA ALA A 383 1.03 -1.72 -15.63
C ALA A 383 2.49 -1.34 -15.89
N PRO A 384 3.45 -2.28 -15.84
CA PRO A 384 4.84 -1.98 -16.13
C PRO A 384 4.96 -1.49 -17.57
N LEU A 385 5.65 -0.36 -17.73
CA LEU A 385 6.03 0.18 -19.03
C LEU A 385 7.05 -0.77 -19.66
N SER A 386 6.61 -1.62 -20.58
CA SER A 386 7.50 -2.32 -21.52
C SER A 386 6.77 -2.70 -22.81
N LEU A 387 6.83 -1.83 -23.80
CA LEU A 387 7.17 -2.20 -25.19
C LEU A 387 7.49 -0.92 -25.96
N LEU A 388 8.79 -0.67 -26.09
CA LEU A 388 9.38 0.23 -27.07
C LEU A 388 8.99 -0.26 -28.47
N GLU A 389 7.92 0.27 -29.03
CA GLU A 389 7.73 0.28 -30.49
C GLU A 389 8.37 1.54 -31.06
N CYS A 390 9.67 1.44 -31.32
CA CYS A 390 10.31 2.25 -32.35
C CYS A 390 9.81 1.78 -33.72
N CYS A 391 9.01 2.61 -34.39
CA CYS A 391 8.93 2.66 -35.85
C CYS A 391 8.69 4.12 -36.30
N ASN A 392 9.81 4.81 -36.54
CA ASN A 392 10.10 5.66 -37.69
C ASN A 392 8.91 6.24 -38.49
N SER A 393 8.84 7.57 -38.57
CA SER A 393 8.73 8.24 -39.88
C SER A 393 9.07 9.73 -39.77
N THR A 394 10.11 10.11 -40.52
CA THR A 394 10.42 11.43 -41.07
C THR A 394 9.18 12.28 -41.39
N ASP A 395 9.17 13.55 -40.97
CA ASP A 395 9.35 14.65 -41.92
C ASP A 395 9.72 15.98 -41.25
N SER A 396 10.60 16.67 -41.97
CA SER A 396 11.15 18.00 -41.80
C SER A 396 10.13 19.12 -41.58
N ARG A 397 10.47 20.07 -40.70
CA ARG A 397 10.28 21.50 -40.98
C ARG A 397 11.19 22.36 -40.11
N LEU A 398 12.24 22.83 -40.77
CA LEU A 398 13.03 24.01 -40.46
C LEU A 398 12.16 25.15 -39.91
N GLN A 399 12.45 25.64 -38.71
CA GLN A 399 12.27 27.07 -38.41
C GLN A 399 13.52 27.62 -37.72
N LYS A 400 14.20 28.47 -38.49
CA LYS A 400 15.33 29.32 -38.12
C LYS A 400 14.94 30.24 -36.96
N ARG A 401 15.83 30.36 -35.97
CA ARG A 401 15.94 31.58 -35.14
C ARG A 401 16.37 32.75 -36.02
N PRO A 402 15.99 33.97 -35.63
CA PRO A 402 16.96 35.05 -35.60
C PRO A 402 17.16 35.56 -34.18
N LEU A 403 18.44 35.69 -33.82
CA LEU A 403 18.88 36.69 -32.85
C LEU A 403 18.51 38.08 -33.38
N SER A 404 17.98 38.94 -32.51
CA SER A 404 18.24 40.37 -32.59
C SER A 404 18.47 40.92 -31.19
N SER A 405 19.69 41.44 -31.05
CA SER A 405 20.25 42.29 -30.00
C SER A 405 19.47 43.60 -29.79
N ALA A 406 19.50 44.12 -28.55
CA ALA A 406 19.95 45.46 -28.16
C ALA A 406 19.01 46.28 -27.24
N ARG A 407 19.61 46.81 -26.16
CA ARG A 407 19.31 48.07 -25.41
C ARG A 407 18.02 48.10 -24.59
N ASP A 408 17.98 48.53 -23.33
CA ASP A 408 18.91 49.18 -22.39
C ASP A 408 18.78 48.53 -21.00
#